data_AF-A0A968Y131-F1
#
_entry.id   AF-A0A968Y131-F1
#
_cell.length_a   1.000
_cell.length_b   1.000
_cell.length_c   1.000
_cell.angle_alpha   90.00
_cell.angle_beta   90.00
_cell.angle_gamma   90.00
#
_symmetry.space_group_name_H-M   'P 1'
#
loop_
_entity.id
_entity.type
_entity.pdbx_description
1 polymer ?
#
loop_
_entity_poly.entity_id
_entity_poly.type
_entity_poly.pdbx_seq_one_letter_code
_entity_poly.pdbx_strand_id
1 'polypeptide(L)' 'MTENLPDRMLRLMSDGHWHSANELIVSISHRFSATMYVLRQQGYQFEKRRCGKQHEYRLLSKVNNRM' A
#
# COMPACT_ATOMS: atom_id res chain seq x y z
N MET A 1 10.31 2.34 -19.26
CA MET A 1 9.45 1.32 -18.62
C MET A 1 8.38 2.06 -17.84
N THR A 2 7.12 1.97 -18.23
CA THR A 2 6.00 2.54 -17.46
C THR A 2 5.86 1.76 -16.17
N GLU A 3 6.32 2.30 -15.05
CA GLU A 3 6.06 1.70 -13.74
C GLU A 3 4.55 1.61 -13.54
N ASN A 4 4.07 0.39 -13.29
CA ASN A 4 2.67 0.19 -12.95
C ASN A 4 2.43 0.71 -11.51
N LEU A 5 1.20 1.14 -11.22
CA LEU A 5 0.85 1.67 -9.90
C LEU A 5 1.13 0.67 -8.74
N PRO A 6 0.90 -0.66 -8.90
CA PRO A 6 1.24 -1.65 -7.88
C PRO A 6 2.72 -1.64 -7.47
N ASP A 7 3.64 -1.70 -8.44
CA ASP A 7 5.08 -1.75 -8.19
C ASP A 7 5.56 -0.46 -7.51
N ARG A 8 5.03 0.69 -7.95
CA ARG A 8 5.32 1.98 -7.31
C ARG A 8 4.85 2.02 -5.86
N MET A 9 3.66 1.48 -5.58
CA MET A 9 3.12 1.42 -4.22
C MET A 9 3.94 0.50 -3.32
N LEU A 10 4.35 -0.66 -3.82
CA LEU A 10 5.22 -1.58 -3.09
C LEU A 10 6.57 -0.95 -2.77
N ARG A 11 7.18 -0.23 -3.71
CA ARG A 11 8.44 0.48 -3.47
C ARG A 11 8.29 1.55 -2.40
N LEU A 12 7.24 2.37 -2.48
CA LEU A 12 6.97 3.43 -1.51
C LEU A 12 6.83 2.87 -0.09
N MET A 13 6.04 1.80 0.07
CA MET A 13 5.72 1.23 1.39
C MET A 13 6.70 0.13 1.83
N SER A 14 7.79 -0.10 1.08
CA SER A 14 8.77 -1.13 1.41
C SER A 14 9.62 -0.78 2.65
N ASP A 15 9.56 0.47 3.09
CA ASP A 15 10.19 0.95 4.32
C ASP A 15 9.50 0.45 5.61
N GLY A 16 8.30 -0.14 5.49
CA GLY A 16 7.54 -0.65 6.62
C GLY A 16 6.96 0.43 7.53
N HIS A 17 6.89 1.69 7.08
CA HIS A 17 6.31 2.78 7.84
C HIS A 17 4.81 2.95 7.56
N TRP A 18 4.19 3.81 8.37
CA TRP A 18 2.81 4.23 8.18
C TRP A 18 2.76 5.42 7.21
N HIS A 19 2.05 5.26 6.10
CA HIS A 19 1.81 6.33 5.12
C HIS A 19 0.40 6.84 5.23
N SER A 20 0.24 8.16 5.16
CA SER A 20 -1.09 8.79 5.19
C SER A 20 -1.84 8.56 3.87
N ALA A 21 -3.17 8.55 3.93
CA ALA A 21 -3.99 8.51 2.71
C ALA A 21 -3.62 9.62 1.72
N ASN A 22 -3.31 10.83 2.22
CA ASN A 22 -2.92 11.97 1.38
C ASN A 22 -1.60 11.74 0.67
N GLU A 23 -0.60 11.22 1.37
CA GLU A 23 0.69 10.85 0.79
C GLU A 23 0.53 9.80 -0.31
N LEU A 24 -0.28 8.77 -0.07
CA LEU A 24 -0.55 7.73 -1.08
C LEU A 24 -1.29 8.29 -2.30
N ILE A 25 -2.19 9.26 -2.11
CA ILE A 25 -2.89 9.94 -3.23
C ILE A 25 -1.90 10.72 -4.09
N VAL A 26 -1.00 11.48 -3.46
CA VAL A 26 0.00 12.32 -4.15
C VAL A 26 1.07 11.46 -4.83
N SER A 27 1.57 10.44 -4.12
CA SER A 27 2.70 9.62 -4.58
C SER A 27 2.28 8.53 -5.56
N ILE A 28 1.06 7.99 -5.46
CA ILE A 28 0.58 6.92 -6.33
C ILE A 28 -0.52 7.42 -7.27
N SER A 29 -1.71 7.68 -6.72
CA SER A 29 -2.89 8.15 -7.44
C SER A 29 -4.07 8.28 -6.48
N HIS A 30 -5.09 9.07 -6.83
CA HIS A 30 -6.41 9.06 -6.19
C HIS A 30 -7.05 7.65 -6.14
N ARG A 31 -6.60 6.71 -6.99
CA ARG A 31 -7.04 5.30 -7.01
C ARG A 31 -6.13 4.34 -6.23
N PHE A 32 -5.29 4.82 -5.32
CA PHE A 32 -4.37 3.95 -4.55
C PHE A 32 -5.10 2.80 -3.84
N SER A 33 -6.35 2.99 -3.43
CA SER A 33 -7.19 1.94 -2.81
C SER A 33 -7.48 0.77 -3.77
N ALA A 34 -7.68 1.05 -5.06
CA ALA A 34 -7.83 0.01 -6.08
C ALA A 34 -6.50 -0.71 -6.30
N THR A 35 -5.38 0.01 -6.29
CA THR A 35 -4.04 -0.58 -6.34
C THR A 35 -3.77 -1.50 -5.15
N MET A 36 -4.11 -1.07 -3.93
CA MET A 36 -4.04 -1.91 -2.72
C MET A 36 -4.90 -3.17 -2.85
N TYR A 37 -6.09 -3.06 -3.43
CA TYR A 37 -6.97 -4.21 -3.62
C TYR A 37 -6.31 -5.25 -4.53
N VAL A 38 -5.74 -4.84 -5.66
CA VAL A 38 -4.98 -5.73 -6.56
C VAL A 38 -3.81 -6.39 -5.82
N LEU A 39 -3.03 -5.62 -5.05
CA LEU A 39 -1.91 -6.15 -4.26
C LEU A 39 -2.38 -7.16 -3.18
N ARG A 40 -3.53 -6.93 -2.55
CA ARG A 40 -4.13 -7.90 -1.62
C ARG A 40 -4.48 -9.22 -2.29
N GLN A 41 -5.02 -9.18 -3.52
CA GLN A 41 -5.28 -10.39 -4.31
C GLN A 41 -3.98 -11.14 -4.67
N GLN A 42 -2.85 -10.44 -4.74
CA GLN A 42 -1.52 -11.02 -4.98
C GLN A 42 -0.83 -11.53 -3.69
N GLY A 43 -1.51 -11.47 -2.54
CA GLY A 43 -1.00 -11.96 -1.26
C GLY A 43 -0.24 -10.94 -0.42
N TYR A 44 -0.27 -9.65 -0.78
CA TYR A 44 0.29 -8.60 0.07
C TYR A 44 -0.68 -8.20 1.18
N GLN A 45 -0.18 -8.04 2.39
CA GLN A 45 -0.97 -7.59 3.54
C GLN A 45 -0.70 -6.13 3.87
N PHE A 46 -1.79 -5.41 4.14
CA PHE A 46 -1.75 -4.02 4.55
C PHE A 46 -2.53 -3.84 5.83
N GLU A 47 -1.91 -3.18 6.80
CA GLU A 47 -2.61 -2.63 7.94
C GLU A 47 -3.25 -1.29 7.59
N LYS A 48 -4.37 -1.00 8.27
CA LYS A 48 -5.05 0.28 8.23
C LYS A 48 -5.30 0.73 9.67
N ARG A 49 -4.88 1.94 10.00
CA ARG A 49 -5.21 2.56 11.29
C ARG A 49 -5.85 3.94 11.09
N ARG A 50 -6.54 4.41 12.12
CA ARG A 50 -7.06 5.78 12.17
C ARG A 50 -6.14 6.62 13.05
N CYS A 51 -5.61 7.70 12.50
CA CYS A 51 -4.79 8.69 13.18
C CYS A 51 -5.56 10.02 13.19
N GLY A 52 -6.31 10.27 14.27
CA GLY A 52 -7.23 11.40 14.37
C GLY A 52 -8.34 11.40 13.31
N LYS A 53 -8.30 12.38 12.39
CA LYS A 53 -9.25 12.50 11.27
C LYS A 53 -8.78 11.79 9.99
N GLN A 54 -7.56 11.26 9.97
CA GLN A 54 -6.97 10.64 8.78
C GLN A 54 -6.84 9.13 8.94
N HIS A 55 -6.67 8.46 7.80
CA HIS A 55 -6.32 7.05 7.75
C HIS A 55 -4.87 6.91 7.32
N GLU A 56 -4.18 5.97 7.95
CA GLU A 56 -2.82 5.58 7.61
C GLU A 56 -2.77 4.10 7.29
N TYR A 57 -1.80 3.76 6.44
CA TYR A 57 -1.63 2.42 5.89
C TYR A 57 -0.18 2.00 5.98
N ARG A 58 0.06 0.73 6.27
CA ARG A 58 1.40 0.15 6.33
C ARG A 58 1.42 -1.19 5.60
N LEU A 59 2.49 -1.45 4.86
CA LEU A 59 2.75 -2.77 4.27
C LEU A 59 3.36 -3.67 5.34
N LEU A 60 2.76 -4.84 5.59
CA LEU A 60 3.24 -5.78 6.62
C LEU A 60 4.26 -6.78 6.08
N SER A 61 3.96 -7.35 4.92
CA SER A 61 4.82 -8.21 4.09
C SER A 61 3.93 -8.91 3.06
N LYS A 62 4.56 -9.57 2.08
CA LYS A 62 3.89 -10.60 1.29
C LYS A 62 3.72 -11.82 2.19
N VAL A 63 2.52 -12.39 2.25
CA VAL A 63 2.31 -13.70 2.87
C VAL A 63 3.14 -14.70 2.07
N ASN A 64 4.33 -15.05 2.57
CA ASN A 64 5.03 -16.24 2.13
C ASN A 64 4.27 -17.41 2.71
N ASN A 65 3.27 -17.89 1.98
CA ASN A 65 2.65 -19.17 2.27
C ASN A 65 3.68 -20.26 1.89
N ARG A 66 4.68 -20.45 2.76
CA ARG A 66 5.48 -21.68 2.78
C ARG A 66 4.67 -22.71 3.55
N MET A 67 3.81 -23.43 2.83
CA MET A 67 3.32 -24.74 3.21
C MET A 67 3.70 -25.71 2.11
#